data_AF-A0A653IH50-F1
#
_entry.id   AF-A0A653IH50-F1
#
_cell.length_a   1.000
_cell.length_b   1.000
_cell.length_c   1.000
_cell.angle_alpha   90.00
_cell.angle_beta   90.00
_cell.angle_gamma   90.00
#
_symmetry.space_group_name_H-M   'P 1'
#
loop_
_entity.id
_entity.type
_entity.pdbx_description
1 polymer ?
#
loop_
_entity_poly.entity_id
_entity_poly.type
_entity_poly.pdbx_seq_one_letter_code
_entity_poly.pdbx_strand_id
1 'polypeptide(L)' 'MESERLRMRPFSQEDFNFYKELVQNELVMQYINGGVSLDEAEARLWFDRQFERYEDERQTGFLLIEKKRG' A
#
# COMPACT_ATOMS: atom_id res chain seq x y z
N MET A 1 6.31 -2.74 12.70
CA MET A 1 5.83 -3.82 13.60
C MET A 1 6.34 -5.14 13.07
N GLU A 2 6.81 -6.04 13.94
CA GLU A 2 7.31 -7.36 13.51
C GLU A 2 6.72 -8.47 14.37
N SER A 3 6.62 -9.65 13.78
CA SER A 3 6.29 -10.91 14.46
C SER A 3 7.35 -11.96 14.14
N GLU A 4 7.15 -13.19 14.62
CA GLU A 4 8.00 -14.34 14.32
C GLU A 4 8.10 -14.61 12.81
N ARG A 5 6.99 -14.47 12.05
CA ARG A 5 6.92 -14.86 10.64
C ARG A 5 6.71 -13.71 9.66
N LEU A 6 6.32 -12.54 10.15
CA LEU A 6 5.97 -11.39 9.33
C LEU A 6 6.69 -10.13 9.78
N ARG A 7 6.98 -9.22 8.85
CA ARG A 7 7.36 -7.84 9.14
C ARG A 7 6.45 -6.88 8.38
N MET A 8 6.20 -5.73 8.98
CA MET A 8 5.51 -4.61 8.36
C MET A 8 6.52 -3.50 8.11
N ARG A 9 6.62 -3.05 6.86
CA ARG A 9 7.50 -1.95 6.46
C ARG A 9 6.75 -0.93 5.58
N PRO A 10 7.23 0.32 5.50
CA PRO A 10 6.82 1.23 4.45
C PRO A 10 7.03 0.60 3.06
N PHE A 11 6.20 0.99 2.10
CA PHE A 11 6.47 0.69 0.70
C PHE A 11 7.81 1.29 0.27
N SER A 12 8.48 0.63 -0.67
CA SER A 12 9.54 1.19 -1.50
C SER A 12 9.01 1.40 -2.92
N GLN A 13 9.72 2.15 -3.75
CA GLN A 13 9.31 2.38 -5.14
C GLN A 13 9.14 1.08 -5.96
N GLU A 14 9.84 0.01 -5.59
CA GLU A 14 9.77 -1.30 -6.25
C GLU A 14 8.42 -2.00 -6.01
N ASP A 15 7.70 -1.64 -4.95
CA ASP A 15 6.42 -2.26 -4.60
C ASP A 15 5.24 -1.72 -5.42
N PHE A 16 5.45 -0.77 -6.34
CA PHE A 16 4.37 -0.12 -7.09
C PHE A 16 3.49 -1.12 -7.83
N ASN A 17 4.07 -2.14 -8.47
CA ASN A 17 3.28 -3.13 -9.20
C ASN A 17 2.33 -3.91 -8.28
N PHE A 18 2.82 -4.31 -7.11
CA PHE A 18 1.98 -4.98 -6.10
C PHE A 18 0.89 -4.05 -5.57
N TYR A 19 1.22 -2.80 -5.26
CA TYR A 19 0.24 -1.80 -4.83
C TYR A 19 -0.84 -1.57 -5.90
N LYS A 20 -0.43 -1.44 -7.17
CA LYS A 20 -1.31 -1.23 -8.31
C LYS A 20 -2.33 -2.36 -8.43
N GLU A 21 -1.89 -3.62 -8.34
CA GLU A 21 -2.78 -4.78 -8.38
C GLU A 21 -3.85 -4.75 -7.28
N LEU A 22 -3.53 -4.26 -6.08
CA LEU A 22 -4.48 -4.13 -4.98
C LEU A 22 -5.53 -3.05 -5.26
N VAL A 23 -5.11 -1.84 -5.65
CA VAL A 23 -6.02 -0.69 -5.80
C VAL A 23 -6.81 -0.69 -7.12
N GLN A 24 -6.39 -1.50 -8.10
CA GLN A 24 -7.17 -1.77 -9.32
C GLN A 24 -8.19 -2.89 -9.15
N ASN A 25 -8.10 -3.66 -8.07
CA ASN A 25 -9.01 -4.77 -7.82
C ASN A 25 -10.31 -4.29 -7.16
N GLU A 26 -11.42 -4.36 -7.91
CA GLU A 26 -12.74 -3.95 -7.43
C GLU A 26 -13.20 -4.69 -6.17
N LEU A 27 -12.84 -5.97 -6.00
CA LEU A 27 -13.19 -6.73 -4.79
C LEU A 27 -12.43 -6.24 -3.56
N VAL A 28 -11.18 -5.82 -3.73
CA VAL A 28 -10.40 -5.18 -2.65
C VAL A 28 -10.99 -3.80 -2.35
N MET A 29 -11.30 -3.05 -3.41
CA MET A 29 -11.74 -1.68 -3.32
C MET A 29 -13.20 -1.52 -2.92
N GLN A 30 -14.05 -2.55 -2.95
CA GLN A 30 -15.47 -2.42 -2.57
C GLN A 30 -15.69 -1.79 -1.18
N TYR A 31 -14.73 -1.92 -0.25
CA TYR A 31 -14.76 -1.35 1.10
C TYR A 31 -13.77 -0.20 1.31
N ILE A 32 -13.06 0.22 0.27
CA ILE A 32 -12.00 1.24 0.30
C ILE A 32 -12.35 2.30 -0.75
N ASN A 33 -12.03 3.58 -0.53
CA ASN A 33 -12.27 4.64 -1.53
C ASN A 33 -13.72 4.66 -2.09
N GLY A 34 -14.72 4.34 -1.25
CA GLY A 34 -16.12 4.32 -1.67
C GLY A 34 -16.48 3.27 -2.72
N GLY A 35 -15.66 2.21 -2.89
CA GLY A 35 -15.94 1.13 -3.84
C GLY A 35 -15.31 1.30 -5.21
N VAL A 36 -14.55 2.37 -5.44
CA VAL A 36 -14.01 2.71 -6.76
C VAL A 36 -12.54 2.30 -6.85
N SER A 37 -12.24 1.40 -7.79
CA SER A 37 -10.88 1.04 -8.17
C SER A 37 -10.19 2.20 -8.86
N LEU A 38 -8.87 2.31 -8.65
CA LEU A 38 -8.06 3.39 -9.21
C LEU A 38 -7.55 3.00 -10.59
N ASP A 39 -7.49 3.94 -11.54
CA ASP A 39 -6.70 3.72 -12.75
C ASP A 39 -5.18 3.75 -12.44
N GLU A 40 -4.33 3.51 -13.44
CA GLU A 40 -2.88 3.47 -13.21
C GLU A 40 -2.29 4.82 -12.79
N ALA A 41 -2.80 5.93 -13.35
CA ALA A 41 -2.32 7.28 -13.03
C ALA A 41 -2.74 7.67 -11.61
N GLU A 42 -3.97 7.37 -11.22
CA GLU A 42 -4.49 7.53 -9.87
C GLU A 42 -3.73 6.64 -8.87
N ALA A 43 -3.49 5.38 -9.22
CA ALA A 43 -2.70 4.47 -8.39
C ALA A 43 -1.29 5.03 -8.16
N ARG A 44 -0.64 5.58 -9.20
CA ARG A 44 0.68 6.20 -9.06
C ARG A 44 0.65 7.42 -8.13
N LEU A 45 -0.32 8.32 -8.34
CA LEU A 45 -0.51 9.51 -7.50
C LEU A 45 -0.69 9.13 -6.03
N TRP A 46 -1.54 8.14 -5.74
CA TRP A 46 -1.81 7.70 -4.37
C TRP A 46 -0.67 6.91 -3.74
N PHE A 47 0.10 6.18 -4.55
CA PHE A 47 1.32 5.52 -4.12
C PHE A 47 2.39 6.53 -3.69
N ASP A 48 2.61 7.58 -4.50
CA ASP A 48 3.60 8.61 -4.20
C ASP A 48 3.26 9.36 -2.90
N ARG A 49 1.97 9.61 -2.64
CA ARG A 49 1.49 10.17 -1.36
C ARG A 49 1.77 9.28 -0.15
N GLN A 50 2.02 7.99 -0.31
CA GLN A 50 2.37 7.14 0.84
C GLN A 50 3.72 7.54 1.42
N PHE A 51 4.68 7.96 0.59
CA PHE A 51 6.01 8.35 1.03
C PHE A 51 5.97 9.64 1.86
N GLU A 52 5.19 10.63 1.42
CA GLU A 52 4.95 11.85 2.18
C GLU A 52 4.33 11.54 3.57
N ARG A 53 3.40 10.59 3.62
CA ARG A 53 2.75 10.17 4.88
C ARG A 53 3.70 9.46 5.85
N TYR A 54 4.73 8.79 5.35
CA TYR A 54 5.72 8.17 6.23
C TYR A 54 6.60 9.22 6.92
N GLU A 55 6.79 10.39 6.32
CA GLU A 55 7.60 11.49 6.88
C GLU A 55 6.82 12.34 7.90
N ASP A 56 5.51 12.54 7.72
CA ASP A 56 4.66 13.38 8.58
C ASP A 56 4.23 12.70 9.90
N GLU A 57 4.77 11.52 10.24
CA GLU A 57 4.43 10.67 11.41
C GLU A 57 2.92 10.35 11.59
N ARG A 58 2.04 10.84 10.71
CA ARG A 58 0.62 10.52 10.67
C ARG A 58 0.51 9.06 10.27
N GLN A 59 0.23 8.18 11.23
CA GLN A 59 -0.04 6.74 11.05
C GLN A 59 -1.30 6.46 10.20
N THR A 60 -1.32 6.92 8.95
CA THR A 60 -2.43 6.77 8.00
C THR A 60 -1.95 6.30 6.62
N GLY A 61 -0.67 5.97 6.50
CA GLY A 61 -0.09 5.33 5.31
C GLY A 61 -0.28 3.82 5.35
N PHE A 62 -0.46 3.21 4.17
CA PHE A 62 -0.42 1.76 4.03
C PHE A 62 0.98 1.22 4.39
N LEU A 63 1.05 0.05 5.00
CA LEU A 63 2.30 -0.67 5.20
C LEU A 63 2.24 -2.01 4.46
N LEU A 64 3.36 -2.41 3.87
CA LEU A 64 3.49 -3.73 3.28
C LEU A 64 3.73 -4.76 4.38
N ILE A 65 2.91 -5.80 4.41
CA ILE A 65 3.14 -6.98 5.22
C ILE A 65 3.87 -8.02 4.35
N GLU A 66 5.05 -8.45 4.79
CA GLU A 66 5.84 -9.45 4.09
C GLU A 66 6.25 -10.59 5.02
N LYS A 67 6.34 -11.80 4.47
CA LYS A 67 6.81 -12.98 5.18
C LYS A 67 8.33 -12.93 5.30
N LYS A 68 8.84 -13.14 6.52
CA LYS A 68 10.28 -13.30 6.76
C LYS A 68 10.74 -14.57 6.04
N ARG A 69 11.77 -14.48 5.21
CA ARG A 69 12.45 -15.67 4.69
C ARG A 69 13.14 -16.33 5.88
N GLY A 70 12.74 -17.56 6.17
CA GLY A 70 13.33 -18.37 7.25
C GLY A 70 14.75 -18.81 6.92
#